data_AF-A0A1B1NBB3-F1
#
_entry.id   AF-A0A1B1NBB3-F1
#
_cell.length_a   1.000
_cell.length_b   1.000
_cell.length_c   1.000
_cell.angle_alpha   90.00
_cell.angle_beta   90.00
_cell.angle_gamma   90.00
#
_symmetry.space_group_name_H-M   'P 1'
#
loop_
_entity.id
_entity.type
_entity.pdbx_description
1 polymer ?
#
loop_
_entity_poly.entity_id
_entity_poly.type
_entity_poly.pdbx_seq_one_letter_code
_entity_poly.pdbx_strand_id
1 'polypeptide(L)'
;MDTEVERVVRRWEQLPLERALAAYPAVRELVQDIADETADATGLGRQVVPDHGPGVVMDQLRVMFFDRREAGLAEEDLLGRVTALRRSLP
;
A
#
# COMPACT_ATOMS: atom_id res chain seq x y z
N MET A 1 -5.50 -13.94 -0.73
CA MET A 1 -4.81 -12.64 -0.61
C MET A 1 -3.32 -12.95 -0.62
N ASP A 2 -2.51 -12.19 -1.35
CA ASP A 2 -1.08 -12.49 -1.46
C ASP A 2 -0.39 -12.45 -0.09
N THR A 3 0.44 -13.46 0.15
CA THR A 3 1.04 -13.73 1.47
C THR A 3 1.82 -12.51 1.99
N GLU A 4 2.39 -11.68 1.11
CA GLU A 4 3.21 -10.54 1.51
C GLU A 4 2.37 -9.33 1.98
N VAL A 5 1.20 -9.07 1.38
CA VAL A 5 0.27 -8.02 1.84
C VAL A 5 -0.24 -8.37 3.24
N GLU A 6 -0.54 -9.65 3.51
CA GLU A 6 -0.90 -10.10 4.86
C GLU A 6 0.23 -9.87 5.88
N ARG A 7 1.48 -10.13 5.49
CA ARG A 7 2.63 -9.95 6.37
C ARG A 7 2.87 -8.49 6.71
N VAL A 8 2.73 -7.57 5.75
CA VAL A 8 2.89 -6.13 6.05
C VAL A 8 1.78 -5.64 6.97
N VAL A 9 0.53 -6.10 6.78
CA VAL A 9 -0.57 -5.68 7.66
C VAL A 9 -0.36 -6.21 9.08
N ARG A 10 -0.05 -7.50 9.24
CA ARG A 10 0.25 -8.08 10.56
C ARG A 10 1.41 -7.35 11.24
N ARG A 11 2.43 -6.96 10.48
CA ARG A 11 3.57 -6.19 11.01
C ARG A 11 3.14 -4.80 11.49
N TRP A 12 2.29 -4.13 10.74
CA TRP A 12 1.73 -2.81 11.07
C TRP A 12 0.89 -2.84 12.33
N GLU A 13 -0.01 -3.81 12.45
CA GLU A 13 -0.88 -3.98 13.63
C GLU A 13 -0.11 -4.23 14.93
N GLN A 14 1.13 -4.74 14.82
CA GLN A 14 2.03 -4.97 15.96
C GLN A 14 2.89 -3.75 16.32
N LEU A 15 2.84 -2.67 15.52
CA LEU A 15 3.62 -1.47 15.82
C LEU A 15 3.02 -0.71 17.01
N PRO A 16 3.84 -0.25 17.96
CA PRO A 16 3.44 0.83 18.86
C PRO A 16 2.95 2.04 18.04
N LEU A 17 1.92 2.73 18.53
CA LEU A 17 1.28 3.82 17.81
C LEU A 17 2.27 4.88 17.31
N GLU A 18 3.23 5.29 18.14
CA GLU A 18 4.26 6.28 17.77
C GLU A 18 5.08 5.83 16.55
N ARG A 19 5.41 4.54 16.47
CA ARG A 19 6.16 3.96 15.35
C ARG A 19 5.31 3.85 14.10
N ALA A 20 4.03 3.50 14.24
CA ALA A 20 3.08 3.51 13.14
C ALA A 20 2.92 4.94 12.58
N LEU A 21 2.78 5.95 13.44
CA LEU A 21 2.71 7.35 13.03
C LEU A 21 3.98 7.82 12.30
N ALA A 22 5.16 7.42 12.78
CA ALA A 22 6.42 7.74 12.11
C ALA A 22 6.55 7.07 10.73
N ALA A 23 6.05 5.84 10.56
CA ALA A 23 6.09 5.11 9.29
C ALA A 23 4.94 5.48 8.33
N TYR A 24 3.87 6.10 8.83
CA TYR A 24 2.64 6.37 8.10
C TYR A 24 2.85 7.12 6.76
N PRO A 25 3.66 8.19 6.68
CA PRO A 25 3.84 8.92 5.42
C PRO A 25 4.36 8.04 4.28
N ALA A 26 5.30 7.13 4.56
CA ALA A 26 5.86 6.23 3.55
C ALA A 26 4.84 5.17 3.07
N VAL A 27 3.97 4.69 3.97
CA VAL A 27 2.87 3.80 3.57
C VAL A 27 1.88 4.54 2.68
N ARG A 28 1.54 5.79 3.04
CA ARG A 28 0.62 6.63 2.28
C ARG A 28 1.15 6.93 0.88
N GLU A 29 2.45 7.23 0.76
CA GLU A 29 3.12 7.43 -0.52
C GLU A 29 3.00 6.19 -1.40
N LEU A 30 3.30 5.00 -0.87
CA LEU A 30 3.12 3.75 -1.62
C LEU A 30 1.67 3.54 -2.09
N VAL A 31 0.70 3.83 -1.22
CA VAL A 31 -0.73 3.74 -1.57
C VAL A 31 -1.08 4.68 -2.73
N GLN A 32 -0.59 5.92 -2.70
CA GLN A 32 -0.83 6.88 -3.78
C GLN A 32 -0.15 6.45 -5.09
N ASP A 33 1.09 5.98 -5.02
CA ASP A 33 1.82 5.53 -6.21
C ASP A 33 1.09 4.39 -6.93
N ILE A 34 0.56 3.42 -6.16
CA ILE A 34 -0.19 2.30 -6.73
C ILE A 34 -1.49 2.81 -7.39
N ALA A 35 -2.17 3.78 -6.77
CA ALA A 35 -3.36 4.41 -7.35
C ALA A 35 -3.04 5.11 -8.68
N ASP A 36 -1.94 5.86 -8.72
CA ASP A 36 -1.47 6.56 -9.91
C ASP A 36 -1.11 5.59 -11.05
N GLU A 37 -0.35 4.53 -10.73
CA GLU A 37 0.00 3.48 -11.71
C GLU A 37 -1.25 2.78 -12.27
N THR A 38 -2.22 2.51 -11.41
CA THR A 38 -3.47 1.85 -11.79
C THR A 38 -4.32 2.75 -12.68
N ALA A 39 -4.41 4.04 -12.33
CA ALA A 39 -5.11 5.03 -13.16
C ALA A 39 -4.47 5.15 -14.55
N ASP A 40 -3.14 5.23 -14.62
CA ASP A 40 -2.40 5.28 -15.88
C ASP A 40 -2.65 4.03 -16.74
N ALA A 41 -2.61 2.84 -16.15
CA ALA A 41 -2.82 1.57 -16.85
C ALA A 41 -4.26 1.39 -17.36
N THR A 42 -5.24 1.94 -16.65
CA THR A 42 -6.67 1.82 -16.99
C THR A 42 -7.19 2.98 -17.84
N GLY A 43 -6.36 4.01 -18.10
CA GLY A 43 -6.75 5.21 -18.83
C GLY A 43 -7.70 6.12 -18.04
N LEU A 44 -7.76 5.95 -16.71
CA LEU A 44 -8.51 6.83 -15.81
C LEU A 44 -7.64 8.04 -15.41
N GLY A 45 -8.29 9.12 -15.00
CA GLY A 45 -7.56 10.27 -14.45
C GLY A 45 -7.00 9.94 -13.06
N ARG A 46 -5.73 10.28 -12.81
CA ARG A 46 -5.13 10.17 -11.46
C ARG A 46 -5.93 10.96 -10.43
N GLN A 47 -6.17 10.37 -9.28
CA GLN A 47 -6.89 10.97 -8.17
C GLN A 47 -6.09 10.82 -6.88
N VAL A 48 -6.19 11.82 -6.01
CA VAL A 48 -5.59 11.75 -4.68
C VAL A 48 -6.35 10.75 -3.84
N VAL A 49 -5.65 9.75 -3.29
CA VAL A 49 -6.23 8.81 -2.33
C VAL A 49 -6.57 9.58 -1.05
N PRO A 50 -7.84 9.53 -0.58
CA PRO A 50 -8.25 10.21 0.63
C PRO A 50 -7.41 9.80 1.84
N ASP A 51 -6.99 10.76 2.65
CA ASP A 51 -6.30 10.50 3.90
C ASP A 51 -7.33 10.14 4.99
N HIS A 52 -7.35 8.86 5.38
CA HIS A 52 -8.17 8.34 6.48
C HIS A 52 -7.33 8.02 7.73
N GLY A 53 -6.06 8.43 7.73
CA GLY A 53 -5.13 8.19 8.82
C GLY A 53 -4.58 6.75 8.91
N PRO A 54 -3.71 6.51 9.91
CA PRO A 54 -2.95 5.27 10.07
C PRO A 54 -3.81 4.04 10.41
N GLY A 55 -5.03 4.24 10.91
CA GLY A 55 -5.94 3.15 11.24
C GLY A 55 -6.52 2.43 10.02
N VAL A 56 -6.55 3.09 8.87
CA VAL A 56 -7.21 2.59 7.64
C VAL A 56 -6.20 2.33 6.51
N VAL A 57 -4.95 2.79 6.65
CA VAL A 57 -3.95 2.75 5.57
C VAL A 57 -3.64 1.34 5.05
N MET A 58 -3.70 0.34 5.92
CA MET A 58 -3.49 -1.06 5.52
C MET A 58 -4.66 -1.61 4.70
N ASP A 59 -5.88 -1.14 4.95
CA ASP A 59 -7.04 -1.48 4.11
C ASP A 59 -6.95 -0.76 2.75
N GLN A 60 -6.50 0.49 2.74
CA GLN A 60 -6.23 1.21 1.48
C GLN A 60 -5.15 0.49 0.65
N LEU A 61 -4.07 0.02 1.27
CA LEU A 61 -3.04 -0.76 0.59
C LEU A 61 -3.60 -2.06 -0.02
N ARG A 62 -4.48 -2.77 0.68
CA ARG A 62 -5.14 -3.98 0.16
C ARG A 62 -6.00 -3.68 -1.06
N VAL A 63 -6.81 -2.61 -1.00
CA VAL A 63 -7.64 -2.17 -2.13
C VAL A 63 -6.76 -1.81 -3.32
N MET A 64 -5.75 -0.97 -3.12
CA MET A 64 -4.83 -0.57 -4.20
C MET A 64 -4.09 -1.77 -4.83
N PHE A 65 -3.67 -2.74 -4.03
CA PHE A 65 -3.07 -3.97 -4.53
C PHE A 65 -4.04 -4.74 -5.44
N PHE A 66 -5.30 -4.86 -5.02
CA PHE A 66 -6.33 -5.54 -5.79
C PHE A 66 -6.67 -4.78 -7.08
N ASP A 67 -6.84 -3.47 -7.02
CA ASP A 67 -7.13 -2.64 -8.19
C ASP A 67 -5.99 -2.73 -9.23
N ARG A 68 -4.73 -2.71 -8.77
CA ARG A 68 -3.57 -2.86 -9.64
C ARG A 68 -3.50 -4.25 -10.30
N ARG A 69 -3.92 -5.29 -9.58
CA ARG A 69 -4.03 -6.66 -10.11
C ARG A 69 -5.13 -6.76 -11.17
N GLU A 70 -6.30 -6.19 -10.91
CA GLU A 70 -7.41 -6.17 -11.88
C GLU A 70 -7.07 -5.34 -13.14
N ALA A 71 -6.21 -4.33 -13.00
CA ALA A 71 -5.65 -3.59 -14.14
C ALA A 71 -4.62 -4.39 -14.97
N GLY A 72 -4.29 -5.63 -14.57
CA GLY A 72 -3.39 -6.52 -15.32
C GLY A 72 -1.92 -6.15 -15.24
N LEU A 73 -1.52 -5.34 -14.24
CA LEU A 73 -0.12 -4.94 -14.04
C LEU A 73 0.67 -6.04 -13.32
N ALA A 74 1.95 -6.20 -13.70
CA ALA A 74 2.84 -7.24 -13.16
C ALA A 74 2.98 -7.17 -11.64
N GLU A 75 2.77 -8.29 -10.95
CA GLU A 75 2.73 -8.36 -9.48
C GLU A 75 4.12 -8.38 -8.85
N GLU A 76 5.14 -8.83 -9.58
CA GLU A 76 6.51 -9.02 -9.07
C GLU A 76 7.10 -7.72 -8.52
N ASP A 77 6.95 -6.62 -9.26
CA ASP A 77 7.43 -5.30 -8.86
C ASP A 77 6.71 -4.79 -7.60
N LEU A 78 5.40 -5.02 -7.52
CA LEU A 78 4.58 -4.59 -6.38
C LEU A 78 4.93 -5.39 -5.12
N LEU A 79 5.11 -6.70 -5.23
CA LEU A 79 5.53 -7.56 -4.11
C LEU A 79 6.93 -7.15 -3.59
N GLY A 80 7.83 -6.74 -4.48
CA GLY A 80 9.13 -6.18 -4.11
C GLY A 80 9.00 -4.92 -3.26
N ARG A 81 8.13 -3.98 -3.66
CA ARG A 81 7.85 -2.74 -2.93
C ARG A 81 7.18 -2.98 -1.57
N VAL A 82 6.20 -3.88 -1.51
CA VAL A 82 5.53 -4.27 -0.25
C VAL A 82 6.52 -4.95 0.71
N THR A 83 7.42 -5.79 0.18
CA THR A 83 8.49 -6.42 0.97
C THR A 83 9.45 -5.37 1.53
N ALA A 84 9.85 -4.41 0.70
CA ALA A 84 10.73 -3.31 1.11
C ALA A 84 10.08 -2.47 2.21
N LEU A 85 8.80 -2.11 2.04
CA LEU A 85 8.02 -1.42 3.06
C LEU A 85 8.00 -2.19 4.37
N ARG A 86 7.66 -3.49 4.34
CA ARG A 86 7.64 -4.31 5.57
C ARG A 86 8.99 -4.32 6.28
N ARG A 87 10.10 -4.35 5.54
CA ARG A 87 11.46 -4.34 6.09
C ARG A 87 11.87 -2.98 6.65
N SER A 88 11.27 -1.88 6.18
CA SER A 88 11.52 -0.54 6.74
C SER A 88 10.67 -0.23 7.96
N LEU A 89 9.65 -1.04 8.29
CA LEU A 89 8.82 -0.84 9.48
C LEU A 89 9.62 -1.14 10.77
N PRO A 90 9.67 -0.20 11.74
CA PRO A 90 10.54 -0.24 12.92
C PRO A 90 10.08 -1.14 14.08
#